data_AF-A0A9D6YWI5-F1
#
_entry.id   AF-A0A9D6YWI5-F1
#
_cell.length_a   1.000
_cell.length_b   1.000
_cell.length_c   1.000
_cell.angle_alpha   90.00
_cell.angle_beta   90.00
_cell.angle_gamma   90.00
#
_symmetry.space_group_name_H-M   'P 1'
#
loop_
_entity.id
_entity.type
_entity.pdbx_description
1 polymer ?
#
loop_
_entity_poly.entity_id
_entity_poly.type
_entity_poly.pdbx_seq_one_letter_code
_entity_poly.pdbx_strand_id
1 'polypeptide(L)'
;MNPNAEFSEAGTKFITTFKRRSYFEGKKGFEKLGEKLGESEINILDSIEQNKYVTIPELSKSLKISTTAVENNLAKLKRKKVLKRIGPDKGGHWEVVKK
;
A
#
# COMPACT_ATOMS: atom_id res chain seq x y z
N MET A 1 14.53 11.56 -4.10
CA MET A 1 15.77 10.77 -4.08
C MET A 1 15.78 9.90 -5.33
N ASN A 2 16.78 10.04 -6.19
CA ASN A 2 16.85 9.32 -7.48
C ASN A 2 17.08 7.82 -7.23
N PRO A 3 16.50 6.91 -8.04
CA PRO A 3 16.77 5.49 -7.93
C PRO A 3 18.26 5.23 -8.20
N ASN A 4 18.88 4.36 -7.39
CA ASN A 4 20.25 3.93 -7.64
C ASN A 4 20.25 3.04 -8.90
N ALA A 5 21.18 3.30 -9.82
CA ALA A 5 21.34 2.53 -11.04
C ALA A 5 22.53 1.57 -10.87
N GLU A 6 22.29 0.28 -11.08
CA GLU A 6 23.35 -0.73 -11.13
C GLU A 6 23.66 -1.07 -12.59
N PHE A 7 24.94 -1.09 -12.95
CA PHE A 7 25.41 -1.33 -14.32
C PHE A 7 26.18 -2.65 -14.38
N SER A 8 25.91 -3.45 -15.40
CA SER A 8 26.68 -4.66 -15.72
C SER A 8 26.93 -4.77 -17.22
N GLU A 9 28.15 -5.08 -17.62
CA GLU A 9 28.52 -5.32 -19.02
C GLU A 9 28.38 -6.81 -19.37
N ALA A 10 27.70 -7.09 -20.47
CA ALA A 10 27.47 -8.44 -21.00
C ALA A 10 27.88 -8.46 -22.48
N GLY A 11 29.14 -8.76 -22.75
CA GLY A 11 29.71 -8.75 -24.10
C GLY A 11 29.73 -7.33 -24.69
N THR A 12 29.02 -7.11 -25.81
CA THR A 12 28.95 -5.78 -26.49
C THR A 12 27.82 -4.88 -26.00
N LYS A 13 27.09 -5.29 -24.95
CA LYS A 13 25.96 -4.54 -24.38
C LYS A 13 26.21 -4.24 -22.92
N PHE A 14 25.62 -3.15 -22.44
CA PHE A 14 25.48 -2.89 -21.01
C PHE A 14 24.01 -3.03 -20.61
N ILE A 15 23.79 -3.49 -19.39
CA ILE A 15 22.48 -3.58 -18.75
C ILE A 15 22.48 -2.55 -17.63
N THR A 16 21.51 -1.64 -17.64
CA THR A 16 21.25 -0.71 -16.54
C THR A 16 19.99 -1.14 -15.82
N THR A 17 20.14 -1.53 -14.56
CA THR A 17 19.01 -1.93 -13.71
C THR A 17 18.63 -0.77 -12.80
N PHE A 18 17.43 -0.22 -13.02
CA PHE A 18 16.85 0.77 -12.14
C PHE A 18 15.95 0.10 -11.11
N LYS A 19 16.43 -0.03 -9.86
CA LYS A 19 15.61 -0.54 -8.76
C LYS A 19 14.63 0.54 -8.30
N ARG A 20 13.37 0.45 -8.73
CA ARG A 20 12.31 1.39 -8.32
C ARG A 20 11.92 1.12 -6.85
N ARG A 21 12.20 2.10 -5.97
CA ARG A 21 12.09 1.92 -4.50
C ARG A 21 10.66 1.72 -3.96
N SER A 22 9.59 2.19 -4.60
CA SER A 22 8.28 2.25 -3.92
C SER A 22 7.08 1.69 -4.68
N TYR A 23 7.20 0.50 -5.28
CA TYR A 23 6.00 -0.26 -5.69
C TYR A 23 5.92 -1.67 -5.09
N PHE A 24 6.99 -2.15 -4.44
CA PHE A 24 7.17 -3.58 -4.18
C PHE A 24 7.39 -3.98 -2.71
N GLU A 25 7.54 -3.05 -1.77
CA GLU A 25 7.82 -3.42 -0.37
C GLU A 25 6.60 -4.00 0.38
N GLY A 26 5.37 -3.85 -0.14
CA GLY A 26 4.15 -4.31 0.53
C GLY A 26 3.75 -5.78 0.34
N LYS A 27 4.40 -6.50 -0.59
CA LYS A 27 3.82 -7.76 -1.10
C LYS A 27 3.87 -8.95 -0.13
N LYS A 28 4.67 -8.89 0.94
CA LYS A 28 4.91 -10.05 1.82
C LYS A 28 3.98 -10.16 3.05
N GLY A 29 3.20 -9.12 3.38
CA GLY A 29 2.43 -9.09 4.63
C GLY A 29 1.06 -9.78 4.57
N PHE A 30 0.33 -9.62 3.45
CA PHE A 30 -1.11 -9.91 3.42
C PHE A 30 -1.52 -11.22 2.75
N GLU A 31 -0.57 -12.01 2.24
CA GLU A 31 -0.85 -13.36 1.70
C GLU A 31 -1.50 -14.28 2.76
N LYS A 32 -1.25 -14.02 4.04
CA LYS A 32 -1.82 -14.76 5.17
C LYS A 32 -3.29 -14.42 5.48
N LEU A 33 -3.87 -13.35 4.92
CA LEU A 33 -5.29 -13.04 5.16
C LEU A 33 -6.26 -13.95 4.39
N GLY A 34 -5.76 -14.87 3.55
CA GLY A 34 -6.59 -15.86 2.84
C GLY A 34 -7.49 -15.28 1.74
N GLU A 35 -7.38 -13.97 1.47
CA GLU A 35 -8.13 -13.26 0.45
C GLU A 35 -7.21 -12.68 -0.62
N LYS A 36 -7.58 -12.84 -1.89
CA LYS A 36 -6.87 -12.20 -3.01
C LYS A 36 -7.13 -10.69 -2.98
N LEU A 37 -6.22 -9.96 -2.35
CA LEU A 37 -6.23 -8.50 -2.32
C LEU A 37 -5.54 -7.92 -3.57
N GLY A 38 -6.10 -6.84 -4.11
CA GLY A 38 -5.48 -6.07 -5.19
C GLY A 38 -4.30 -5.23 -4.70
N GLU A 39 -3.46 -4.76 -5.61
CA GLU A 39 -2.26 -3.97 -5.27
C GLU A 39 -2.58 -2.70 -4.48
N SER A 40 -3.61 -1.95 -4.87
CA SER A 40 -4.04 -0.75 -4.15
C SER A 40 -4.58 -1.07 -2.74
N GLU A 41 -5.23 -2.22 -2.57
CA GLU A 41 -5.73 -2.67 -1.26
C GLU A 41 -4.56 -2.97 -0.31
N ILE A 42 -3.55 -3.69 -0.80
CA ILE A 42 -2.32 -4.02 -0.06
C ILE A 42 -1.60 -2.74 0.37
N ASN A 43 -1.35 -1.82 -0.56
CA ASN A 43 -0.61 -0.60 -0.26
C ASN A 43 -1.36 0.32 0.74
N ILE A 44 -2.69 0.29 0.75
CA ILE A 44 -3.50 0.99 1.76
C ILE A 44 -3.30 0.34 3.13
N LEU A 45 -3.32 -0.99 3.21
CA LEU A 45 -3.12 -1.70 4.48
C LEU A 45 -1.72 -1.46 5.04
N ASP A 46 -0.67 -1.50 4.21
CA ASP A 46 0.69 -1.14 4.62
C ASP A 46 0.74 0.29 5.17
N SER A 47 0.11 1.24 4.48
CA SER A 47 0.07 2.64 4.92
C SER A 47 -0.62 2.79 6.28
N ILE A 48 -1.67 2.00 6.53
CA ILE A 48 -2.39 1.96 7.81
C ILE A 48 -1.56 1.28 8.91
N GLU A 49 -0.80 0.23 8.58
CA GLU A 49 0.12 -0.40 9.54
C GLU A 49 1.23 0.57 9.98
N GLN A 50 1.73 1.40 9.07
CA GLN A 50 2.70 2.45 9.40
C GLN A 50 2.06 3.61 10.19
N ASN A 51 0.83 4.02 9.83
CA ASN A 51 0.10 5.08 10.51
C ASN A 51 -1.40 4.79 10.57
N LYS A 52 -1.86 4.36 11.75
CA LYS A 52 -3.29 4.06 12.02
C LYS A 52 -4.21 5.28 11.90
N TYR A 53 -3.67 6.49 12.00
CA TYR A 53 -4.41 7.75 11.92
C TYR A 53 -4.43 8.34 10.50
N VAL A 54 -3.91 7.61 9.51
CA VAL A 54 -3.83 8.09 8.13
C VAL A 54 -5.20 8.47 7.58
N THR A 55 -5.26 9.63 6.94
CA THR A 55 -6.47 10.15 6.31
C THR A 55 -6.59 9.74 4.84
N ILE A 56 -7.81 9.79 4.30
CA ILE A 56 -8.08 9.53 2.86
C ILE A 56 -7.22 10.41 1.93
N PRO A 57 -7.10 11.74 2.13
CA PRO A 57 -6.26 12.58 1.27
C PRO A 57 -4.76 12.22 1.37
N GLU A 58 -4.27 11.80 2.55
CA GLU A 58 -2.88 11.34 2.70
C GLU A 58 -2.63 10.04 1.94
N LEU A 59 -3.53 9.06 2.05
CA LEU A 59 -3.49 7.83 1.27
C LEU A 59 -3.52 8.12 -0.23
N SER A 60 -4.40 9.01 -0.67
CA SER A 60 -4.50 9.42 -2.07
C SER A 60 -3.17 10.00 -2.59
N LYS A 61 -2.55 10.88 -1.80
CA LYS A 61 -1.29 11.54 -2.17
C LYS A 61 -0.09 10.57 -2.15
N SER A 62 -0.03 9.69 -1.15
CA SER A 62 1.02 8.68 -1.00
C SER A 62 0.96 7.64 -2.12
N LEU A 63 -0.24 7.12 -2.40
CA LEU A 63 -0.48 6.05 -3.36
C LEU A 63 -0.70 6.54 -4.79
N LYS A 64 -0.80 7.86 -5.00
CA LYS A 64 -1.06 8.52 -6.30
C LYS A 64 -2.31 7.99 -6.99
N ILE A 65 -3.37 7.73 -6.22
CA ILE A 65 -4.70 7.34 -6.70
C ILE A 65 -5.73 8.37 -6.27
N SER A 66 -6.88 8.43 -6.94
CA SER A 66 -7.94 9.38 -6.56
C SER A 66 -8.50 9.08 -5.17
N THR A 67 -9.01 10.10 -4.48
CA THR A 67 -9.69 9.95 -3.18
C THR A 67 -10.86 8.97 -3.27
N THR A 68 -11.64 9.03 -4.36
CA THR A 68 -12.72 8.07 -4.65
C THR A 68 -12.19 6.64 -4.77
N ALA A 69 -11.01 6.44 -5.39
CA ALA A 69 -10.41 5.11 -5.45
C ALA A 69 -9.97 4.63 -4.06
N VAL A 70 -9.42 5.50 -3.22
CA VAL A 70 -9.09 5.17 -1.82
C VAL A 70 -10.35 4.76 -1.05
N GLU A 71 -11.43 5.55 -1.14
CA GLU A 71 -12.71 5.27 -0.48
C GLU A 71 -13.29 3.92 -0.92
N ASN A 72 -13.28 3.65 -2.22
CA ASN A 72 -13.74 2.38 -2.77
C ASN A 72 -12.93 1.19 -2.24
N ASN A 73 -11.59 1.32 -2.16
CA ASN A 73 -10.74 0.27 -1.61
C ASN A 73 -10.96 0.10 -0.09
N LEU A 74 -11.06 1.18 0.68
CA LEU A 74 -11.40 1.12 2.12
C LEU A 74 -12.76 0.44 2.36
N ALA A 75 -13.76 0.74 1.52
CA ALA A 75 -15.08 0.11 1.60
C ALA A 75 -15.03 -1.39 1.25
N LYS A 76 -14.17 -1.81 0.31
CA LYS A 76 -13.94 -3.24 0.02
C LYS A 76 -13.26 -3.94 1.19
N LEU A 77 -12.20 -3.35 1.75
CA LEU A 77 -11.47 -3.87 2.90
C LEU A 77 -12.37 -4.01 4.14
N LYS A 78 -13.26 -3.05 4.39
CA LYS A 78 -14.30 -3.16 5.43
C LYS A 78 -15.25 -4.33 5.19
N ARG A 79 -15.75 -4.50 3.96
CA ARG A 79 -16.66 -5.59 3.58
C ARG A 79 -16.02 -6.97 3.73
N LYS A 80 -14.73 -7.06 3.39
CA LYS A 80 -13.88 -8.24 3.58
C LYS A 80 -13.55 -8.53 5.07
N LYS A 81 -13.95 -7.63 5.98
CA LYS A 81 -13.65 -7.71 7.43
C LYS A 81 -12.15 -7.72 7.76
N VAL A 82 -11.32 -7.17 6.87
CA VAL A 82 -9.87 -7.06 7.07
C VAL A 82 -9.46 -5.70 7.64
N LEU A 83 -10.35 -4.71 7.58
CA LEU A 83 -10.12 -3.37 8.09
C LEU A 83 -11.35 -2.85 8.85
N LYS A 84 -11.13 -2.22 9.99
CA LYS A 84 -12.16 -1.58 10.81
C LYS A 84 -11.76 -0.16 11.20
N ARG A 85 -12.74 0.73 11.36
CA ARG A 85 -12.52 2.06 11.96
C ARG A 85 -12.98 2.02 13.41
N ILE A 86 -12.11 2.41 14.33
CA ILE A 86 -12.33 2.37 15.78
C ILE A 86 -12.32 3.80 16.32
N GLY A 87 -13.33 4.16 17.11
CA GLY A 87 -13.44 5.47 17.77
C GLY A 87 -14.37 6.47 17.06
N PRO A 88 -14.47 7.69 17.60
CA PRO A 88 -15.42 8.71 17.16
C PRO A 88 -15.07 9.26 15.76
N ASP A 89 -16.04 9.91 15.09
CA ASP A 89 -15.83 10.43 13.73
C ASP A 89 -14.63 11.39 13.61
N LYS A 90 -14.40 12.19 14.65
CA LYS A 90 -13.29 13.13 14.80
C LYS A 90 -12.21 12.60 15.77
N GLY A 91 -11.49 11.55 15.36
CA GLY A 91 -10.37 11.00 16.15
C GLY A 91 -10.26 9.48 16.10
N GLY A 92 -11.21 8.80 15.46
CA GLY A 92 -11.13 7.38 15.23
C GLY A 92 -10.01 7.02 14.26
N HIS A 93 -9.38 5.88 14.51
CA HIS A 93 -8.25 5.33 13.75
C HIS A 93 -8.66 4.08 12.99
N TRP A 94 -7.81 3.68 12.04
CA TRP A 94 -7.94 2.47 11.26
C TRP A 94 -7.20 1.32 11.94
N GLU A 95 -7.85 0.15 12.01
CA GLU A 95 -7.29 -1.08 12.56
C GLU A 95 -7.40 -2.21 11.55
N VAL A 96 -6.27 -2.88 11.28
CA VAL A 96 -6.22 -4.08 10.43
C VAL A 96 -6.57 -5.28 11.29
N VAL A 97 -7.64 -5.98 10.91
CA VAL A 97 -8.11 -7.17 11.61
C VAL A 97 -7.34 -8.36 11.04
N LYS A 98 -6.26 -8.75 11.71
CA LYS A 98 -5.52 -9.98 11.41
C LYS A 98 -6.33 -11.16 11.94
N LYS A 99 -6.55 -12.18 11.10
CA LYS A 99 -7.08 -13.49 11.52
C LYS A 99 -5.96 -14.34 12.13
#